data_AF-A0A519RYH0-F1
#
_entry.id   AF-A0A519RYH0-F1
#
_cell.length_a   1.000
_cell.length_b   1.000
_cell.length_c   1.000
_cell.angle_alpha   90.00
_cell.angle_beta   90.00
_cell.angle_gamma   90.00
#
_symmetry.space_group_name_H-M   'P 1'
#
loop_
_entity.id
_entity.type
_entity.pdbx_description
1 polymer ?
#
loop_
_entity_poly.entity_id
_entity_poly.type
_entity_poly.pdbx_seq_one_letter_code
_entity_poly.pdbx_strand_id
1 'polypeptide(L)'
;EDDLFGTNTDFSDRRGSQFGEDEEKKDEEDIFDGFFNTKLPWDATLAYSLTYGNMARQKEITGNSIMISANVDVSPKWKVGVSTGYDFVQNGVTFTQLRFERDLLSWRMDFNWTPFGENAYWGFFIGIKSGMLSDIKWEKRTQPDRVIR
;
A
#
# COMPACT_ATOMS: atom_id res chain seq x y z
N GLU A 1 3.84 9.76 14.33
CA GLU A 1 4.20 9.78 12.90
C GLU A 1 2.92 9.98 12.11
N ASP A 2 3.01 10.61 10.94
CA ASP A 2 1.85 11.01 10.12
C ASP A 2 1.36 9.79 9.32
N ASP A 3 0.32 9.13 9.80
CA ASP A 3 -0.16 7.82 9.33
C ASP A 3 -1.02 7.92 8.05
N LEU A 4 -0.89 9.01 7.30
CA LEU A 4 -1.77 9.36 6.18
C LEU A 4 -1.56 8.48 4.93
N PHE A 5 -0.45 7.77 4.84
CA PHE A 5 -0.10 6.94 3.69
C PHE A 5 -0.14 5.43 3.98
N GLY A 6 -0.43 5.04 5.22
CA GLY A 6 -0.06 3.72 5.73
C GLY A 6 1.46 3.58 5.86
N THR A 7 1.91 2.43 6.36
CA THR A 7 3.34 2.13 6.47
C THR A 7 3.98 2.06 5.08
N ASN A 8 5.14 2.70 4.92
CA ASN A 8 5.94 2.54 3.71
C ASN A 8 6.31 1.06 3.58
N THR A 9 6.02 0.47 2.41
CA THR A 9 6.43 -0.90 2.08
C THR A 9 7.95 -0.99 2.09
N ASP A 10 8.51 -1.59 3.14
CA ASP A 10 9.95 -1.83 3.22
C ASP A 10 10.34 -2.99 2.29
N PHE A 11 11.02 -2.63 1.20
CA PHE A 11 11.51 -3.61 0.24
C PHE A 11 12.83 -4.27 0.64
N SER A 12 13.45 -3.83 1.74
CA SER A 12 14.70 -4.37 2.27
C SER A 12 14.45 -5.55 3.21
N ASP A 13 13.43 -5.46 4.07
CA ASP A 13 13.01 -6.56 4.96
C ASP A 13 11.61 -7.09 4.63
N ARG A 14 11.58 -8.05 3.69
CA ARG A 14 10.34 -8.75 3.29
C ARG A 14 10.05 -10.00 4.13
N ARG A 15 10.45 -10.03 5.41
CA ARG A 15 10.16 -11.16 6.30
C ARG A 15 8.80 -11.05 7.02
N GLY A 16 8.35 -9.84 7.34
CA GLY A 16 7.04 -9.54 7.96
C GLY A 16 6.05 -8.87 6.99
N SER A 17 4.75 -8.96 7.26
CA SER A 17 3.69 -8.40 6.41
C SER A 17 3.92 -6.93 6.08
N GLN A 18 3.58 -6.55 4.84
CA GLN A 18 3.59 -5.16 4.43
C GLN A 18 2.43 -4.32 5.03
N PHE A 19 1.50 -4.97 5.74
CA PHE A 19 0.38 -4.33 6.45
C PHE A 19 0.61 -4.26 7.98
N GLY A 20 1.79 -4.68 8.47
CA GLY A 20 2.17 -4.66 9.88
C GLY A 20 1.97 -5.98 10.61
N GLU A 21 2.71 -6.18 11.72
CA GLU A 21 2.72 -7.43 12.49
C GLU A 21 1.40 -7.69 13.24
N ASP A 22 0.71 -6.62 13.67
CA ASP A 22 -0.54 -6.76 14.41
C ASP A 22 -1.66 -7.30 13.52
N GLU A 23 -1.62 -6.98 12.22
CA GLU A 23 -2.56 -7.53 11.24
C GLU A 23 -2.26 -9.00 10.94
N GLU A 24 -1.00 -9.47 11.00
CA GLU A 24 -0.68 -10.90 10.86
C GLU A 24 -1.24 -11.73 12.02
N LYS A 25 -1.16 -11.23 13.26
CA LYS A 25 -1.66 -11.94 14.44
C LYS A 25 -3.18 -12.13 14.40
N LYS A 26 -3.93 -11.14 13.92
CA LYS A 26 -5.39 -11.25 13.75
C LYS A 26 -5.76 -12.39 12.78
N ASP A 27 -5.03 -12.53 11.67
CA ASP A 27 -5.24 -13.61 10.70
C ASP A 27 -4.95 -15.01 11.27
N GLU A 28 -4.01 -15.14 12.22
CA GLU A 28 -3.71 -16.41 12.91
C GLU A 28 -4.78 -16.79 13.94
N GLU A 29 -5.40 -15.80 14.58
CA GLU A 29 -6.48 -16.00 15.56
C GLU A 29 -7.85 -16.27 14.89
N ASP A 30 -8.08 -15.75 13.68
CA ASP A 30 -9.30 -15.98 12.88
C ASP A 30 -9.31 -17.38 12.22
N ILE A 31 -9.37 -18.41 13.07
CA ILE A 31 -9.50 -19.82 12.68
C ILE A 31 -10.97 -20.11 12.30
N PHE A 32 -11.35 -19.77 11.07
CA PHE A 32 -12.53 -20.26 10.31
C PHE A 32 -13.86 -20.41 11.10
N ASP A 33 -14.62 -19.32 11.27
CA ASP A 33 -15.94 -19.32 11.94
C ASP A 33 -17.15 -19.49 10.96
N GLY A 34 -16.96 -20.23 9.86
CA GLY A 34 -18.03 -20.61 8.93
C GLY A 34 -18.28 -19.65 7.74
N PHE A 35 -18.98 -20.16 6.73
CA PHE A 35 -19.12 -19.56 5.38
C PHE A 35 -19.99 -18.28 5.29
N PHE A 36 -20.66 -17.88 6.38
CA PHE A 36 -21.78 -16.91 6.28
C PHE A 36 -21.69 -15.70 7.24
N ASN A 37 -20.56 -15.48 7.92
CA ASN A 37 -20.44 -14.38 8.89
C ASN A 37 -19.12 -13.60 8.80
N THR A 38 -18.62 -13.37 7.60
CA THR A 38 -17.37 -12.62 7.38
C THR A 38 -17.59 -11.14 7.72
N LYS A 39 -17.22 -10.74 8.94
CA LYS A 39 -16.90 -9.34 9.22
C LYS A 39 -15.62 -9.04 8.46
N LEU A 40 -15.71 -8.27 7.37
CA LEU A 40 -14.55 -7.81 6.61
C LEU A 40 -13.97 -6.59 7.35
N PRO A 41 -12.85 -6.71 8.08
CA PRO A 41 -12.21 -5.55 8.66
C PRO A 41 -11.65 -4.69 7.52
N TRP A 42 -12.02 -3.41 7.53
CA TRP A 42 -11.49 -2.41 6.64
C TRP A 42 -11.10 -1.19 7.46
N ASP A 43 -10.01 -0.54 7.06
CA ASP A 43 -9.60 0.76 7.55
C ASP A 43 -9.52 1.73 6.38
N ALA A 44 -9.88 2.99 6.62
CA ALA A 44 -9.74 4.04 5.62
C ALA A 44 -9.40 5.37 6.27
N THR A 45 -8.45 6.06 5.68
CA THR A 45 -7.94 7.37 6.09
C THR A 45 -8.14 8.36 4.95
N LEU A 46 -8.72 9.51 5.27
CA LEU A 46 -8.90 10.62 4.33
C LEU A 46 -8.21 11.87 4.88
N ALA A 47 -7.34 12.45 4.07
CA ALA A 47 -6.66 13.70 4.34
C ALA A 47 -7.02 14.75 3.28
N TYR A 48 -7.31 15.96 3.72
CA TYR A 48 -7.59 17.09 2.84
C TYR A 48 -6.75 18.30 3.26
N SER A 49 -6.11 18.96 2.29
CA SER A 49 -5.26 20.13 2.51
C SER A 49 -5.64 21.25 1.55
N LEU A 50 -5.76 22.47 2.09
CA LEU A 50 -6.06 23.69 1.35
C LEU A 50 -5.09 24.79 1.79
N THR A 51 -4.38 25.35 0.80
CA THR A 51 -3.41 26.43 0.99
C THR A 51 -3.84 27.65 0.21
N TYR A 52 -3.99 28.78 0.91
CA TYR A 52 -4.32 30.08 0.34
C TYR A 52 -3.11 31.02 0.42
N GLY A 53 -2.63 31.48 -0.73
CA GLY A 53 -1.47 32.36 -0.82
C GLY A 53 -1.88 33.83 -0.83
N ASN A 54 -1.37 34.62 0.11
CA ASN A 54 -1.56 36.09 0.15
C ASN A 54 -0.26 36.85 0.45
N MET A 55 0.89 36.35 -0.03
CA MET A 55 2.18 36.97 0.27
C MET A 55 2.42 38.29 -0.50
N ALA A 56 1.82 38.43 -1.69
CA ALA A 56 1.96 39.62 -2.54
C ALA A 56 0.61 40.21 -2.99
N ARG A 57 -0.42 40.16 -2.13
CA ARG A 57 -1.85 40.44 -2.49
C ARG A 57 -2.40 39.51 -3.57
N GLN A 58 -1.81 38.33 -3.69
CA GLN A 58 -2.33 37.23 -4.50
C GLN A 58 -3.66 36.79 -3.86
N LYS A 59 -4.71 36.62 -4.67
CA LYS A 59 -6.02 36.11 -4.23
C LYS A 59 -6.23 34.73 -4.85
N GLU A 60 -5.30 33.83 -4.59
CA GLU A 60 -5.22 32.54 -5.27
C GLU A 60 -5.06 31.39 -4.28
N ILE A 61 -5.75 30.28 -4.59
CA ILE A 61 -5.57 29.01 -3.90
C ILE A 61 -4.35 28.35 -4.54
N THR A 62 -3.25 28.28 -3.79
CA THR A 62 -1.97 27.77 -4.29
C THR A 62 -1.81 26.27 -4.07
N GLY A 63 -2.64 25.67 -3.21
CA GLY A 63 -2.66 24.23 -2.99
C GLY A 63 -4.05 23.76 -2.58
N ASN A 64 -4.53 22.69 -3.19
CA ASN A 64 -5.79 22.05 -2.83
C ASN A 64 -5.65 20.58 -3.19
N SER A 65 -5.56 19.71 -2.19
CA SER A 65 -5.31 18.29 -2.43
C SER A 65 -6.12 17.42 -1.49
N ILE A 66 -6.58 16.28 -2.00
CA ILE A 66 -7.18 15.20 -1.23
C ILE A 66 -6.31 13.96 -1.35
N MET A 67 -6.17 13.24 -0.25
CA MET A 67 -5.46 11.98 -0.14
C MET A 67 -6.36 10.96 0.54
N ILE A 68 -6.38 9.75 0.02
CA ILE A 68 -7.22 8.65 0.49
C ILE A 68 -6.33 7.41 0.58
N SER A 69 -6.36 6.75 1.72
CA SER A 69 -5.74 5.44 1.93
C SER A 69 -6.79 4.50 2.51
N ALA A 70 -6.81 3.25 2.08
CA ALA A 70 -7.68 2.23 2.65
C ALA A 70 -7.02 0.86 2.58
N ASN A 71 -7.14 0.06 3.63
CA ASN A 71 -6.83 -1.36 3.59
C ASN A 71 -8.06 -2.19 3.95
N VAL A 72 -8.14 -3.38 3.36
CA VAL A 72 -9.25 -4.30 3.53
C VAL A 72 -8.77 -5.73 3.44
N ASP A 73 -9.26 -6.55 4.35
CA ASP A 73 -9.06 -7.99 4.29
C ASP A 73 -10.20 -8.60 3.48
N VAL A 74 -9.92 -8.93 2.22
CA VAL A 74 -10.96 -9.39 1.27
C VAL A 74 -11.43 -10.80 1.59
N SER A 75 -10.54 -11.63 2.13
CA SER A 75 -10.82 -12.96 2.64
C SER A 75 -9.70 -13.37 3.61
N PRO A 76 -9.86 -14.44 4.41
CA PRO A 76 -8.82 -14.85 5.35
C PRO A 76 -7.48 -14.99 4.64
N LYS A 77 -6.43 -14.31 5.15
CA LYS A 77 -5.08 -14.26 4.56
C LYS A 77 -4.93 -13.48 3.24
N TRP A 78 -5.93 -12.74 2.78
CA TRP A 78 -5.83 -11.85 1.60
C TRP A 78 -6.04 -10.40 2.04
N LYS A 79 -4.99 -9.60 1.90
CA LYS A 79 -4.99 -8.18 2.24
C LYS A 79 -4.81 -7.33 1.01
N VAL A 80 -5.60 -6.27 0.91
CA VAL A 80 -5.53 -5.31 -0.19
C VAL A 80 -5.47 -3.90 0.38
N GLY A 81 -4.52 -3.12 -0.09
CA GLY A 81 -4.35 -1.70 0.24
C GLY A 81 -4.41 -0.86 -1.02
N VAL A 82 -5.08 0.28 -0.92
CA VAL A 82 -5.07 1.32 -1.95
C VAL A 82 -4.74 2.66 -1.32
N SER A 83 -3.83 3.40 -1.94
CA SER A 83 -3.49 4.76 -1.52
C SER A 83 -3.46 5.65 -2.75
N THR A 84 -4.22 6.75 -2.75
CA THR A 84 -4.31 7.66 -3.89
C THR A 84 -4.41 9.12 -3.46
N GLY A 85 -3.95 10.03 -4.30
CA GLY A 85 -4.03 11.48 -4.07
C GLY A 85 -4.43 12.24 -5.33
N TYR A 86 -5.15 13.35 -5.16
CA TYR A 86 -5.55 14.25 -6.23
C TYR A 86 -5.28 15.70 -5.83
N ASP A 87 -4.62 16.46 -6.71
CA ASP A 87 -4.39 17.88 -6.57
C ASP A 87 -5.32 18.65 -7.52
N PHE A 88 -6.23 19.44 -6.93
CA PHE A 88 -7.22 20.24 -7.64
C PHE A 88 -6.64 21.52 -8.25
N VAL A 89 -5.47 22.00 -7.80
CA VAL A 89 -4.78 23.13 -8.42
C VAL A 89 -4.08 22.68 -9.70
N GLN A 90 -3.38 21.54 -9.64
CA GLN A 90 -2.70 20.95 -10.79
C GLN A 90 -3.63 20.11 -11.68
N ASN A 91 -4.88 19.88 -11.26
CA ASN A 91 -5.89 19.05 -11.93
C ASN A 91 -5.37 17.65 -12.29
N GLY A 92 -4.73 16.99 -11.33
CA GLY A 92 -4.04 15.73 -11.58
C GLY A 92 -4.04 14.78 -10.39
N VAL A 93 -3.98 13.48 -10.70
CA VAL A 93 -3.71 12.45 -9.69
C VAL A 93 -2.23 12.54 -9.33
N THR A 94 -1.92 12.77 -8.06
CA THR A 94 -0.54 12.96 -7.58
C THR A 94 0.17 11.63 -7.33
N PHE A 95 -0.57 10.65 -6.81
CA PHE A 95 -0.05 9.35 -6.42
C PHE A 95 -1.16 8.32 -6.48
N THR A 96 -0.84 7.10 -6.92
CA THR A 96 -1.71 5.94 -6.76
C THR A 96 -0.84 4.71 -6.53
N GLN A 97 -1.11 3.97 -5.47
CA GLN A 97 -0.45 2.70 -5.15
C GLN A 97 -1.50 1.67 -4.77
N LEU A 98 -1.30 0.48 -5.29
CA LEU A 98 -2.06 -0.71 -4.97
C LEU A 98 -1.11 -1.72 -4.35
N ARG A 99 -1.51 -2.26 -3.20
CA ARG A 99 -0.75 -3.25 -2.44
C ARG A 99 -1.63 -4.47 -2.27
N PHE A 100 -1.10 -5.64 -2.59
CA PHE A 100 -1.78 -6.90 -2.40
C PHE A 100 -0.84 -7.82 -1.63
N GLU A 101 -1.36 -8.51 -0.63
CA GLU A 101 -0.64 -9.53 0.09
C GLU A 101 -1.51 -10.77 0.23
N ARG A 102 -0.88 -11.93 0.03
CA ARG A 102 -1.48 -13.23 0.29
C ARG A 102 -0.57 -14.03 1.20
N ASP A 103 -1.10 -14.37 2.35
CA ASP A 103 -0.50 -15.30 3.29
C ASP A 103 -0.85 -16.76 2.93
N LEU A 104 0.17 -17.59 2.77
CA LEU A 104 0.11 -19.02 2.49
C LEU A 104 0.70 -19.86 3.65
N LEU A 105 0.65 -19.32 4.87
CA LEU A 105 1.29 -19.81 6.11
C LEU A 105 2.82 -19.80 6.02
N SER A 106 3.42 -20.80 5.37
CA SER A 106 4.88 -20.91 5.26
C SER A 106 5.43 -20.02 4.15
N TRP A 107 4.58 -19.54 3.24
CA TRP A 107 4.96 -18.68 2.13
C TRP A 107 4.15 -17.40 2.20
N ARG A 108 4.72 -16.31 1.69
CA ARG A 108 4.04 -15.03 1.54
C ARG A 108 4.25 -14.51 0.14
N MET A 109 3.18 -13.99 -0.43
CA MET A 109 3.22 -13.28 -1.71
C MET A 109 2.86 -11.82 -1.46
N ASP A 110 3.67 -10.90 -2.01
CA ASP A 110 3.31 -9.48 -2.09
C ASP A 110 3.37 -8.98 -3.53
N PHE A 111 2.42 -8.13 -3.88
CA PHE A 111 2.37 -7.44 -5.15
C PHE A 111 2.11 -5.96 -4.90
N ASN A 112 3.03 -5.13 -5.37
CA ASN A 112 3.03 -3.69 -5.19
C ASN A 112 3.00 -3.04 -6.56
N TRP A 113 2.04 -2.15 -6.81
CA TRP A 113 1.82 -1.57 -8.13
C TRP A 113 1.49 -0.08 -8.05
N THR A 114 2.30 0.73 -8.73
CA THR A 114 2.04 2.14 -9.00
C THR A 114 1.85 2.28 -10.52
N PRO A 115 0.60 2.43 -10.99
CA PRO A 115 0.27 2.32 -12.42
C PRO A 115 0.75 3.47 -13.31
N PHE A 116 0.90 4.67 -12.74
CA PHE A 116 1.23 5.88 -13.50
C PHE A 116 2.01 6.87 -12.63
N GLY A 117 2.56 7.90 -13.27
CA GLY A 117 3.45 8.89 -12.65
C GLY A 117 4.91 8.67 -13.03
N GLU A 118 5.78 9.58 -12.59
CA GLU A 118 7.23 9.53 -12.91
C GLU A 118 7.91 8.26 -12.37
N ASN A 119 7.35 7.69 -11.30
CA ASN A 119 7.86 6.49 -10.64
C ASN A 119 6.90 5.30 -10.80
N ALA A 120 6.25 5.17 -11.96
CA ALA A 120 5.43 4.00 -12.26
C ALA A 120 6.26 2.72 -12.13
N TYR A 121 5.80 1.77 -11.31
CA TYR A 121 6.52 0.53 -11.04
C TYR A 121 5.55 -0.60 -10.70
N TRP A 122 6.01 -1.84 -10.88
CA TRP A 122 5.42 -2.96 -10.16
C TRP A 122 6.50 -3.88 -9.59
N GLY A 123 6.21 -4.43 -8.42
CA GLY A 123 7.06 -5.39 -7.73
C GLY A 123 6.24 -6.58 -7.32
N PHE A 124 6.78 -7.78 -7.57
CA PHE A 124 6.22 -9.01 -7.07
C PHE A 124 7.27 -9.72 -6.20
N PHE A 125 6.80 -10.27 -5.09
CA PHE A 125 7.59 -11.08 -4.19
C PHE A 125 6.88 -12.39 -3.90
N ILE A 126 7.67 -13.46 -3.77
CA ILE A 126 7.25 -14.64 -3.05
C ILE A 126 8.41 -15.19 -2.23
N GLY A 127 8.18 -15.44 -0.95
CA GLY A 127 9.22 -15.90 -0.05
C GLY A 127 8.66 -16.71 1.12
N ILE A 128 9.53 -17.48 1.75
CA ILE A 128 9.18 -18.24 2.95
C ILE A 128 9.07 -17.28 4.14
N LYS A 129 7.98 -17.37 4.91
CA LYS A 129 7.84 -16.63 6.17
C LYS A 129 8.94 -17.07 7.13
N SER A 130 9.60 -16.13 7.78
CA SER A 130 10.75 -16.40 8.65
C SER A 130 10.37 -17.31 9.82
N GLY A 131 10.71 -18.60 9.73
CA GLY A 131 10.54 -19.58 10.80
C GLY A 131 11.08 -20.96 10.38
N MET A 132 12.38 -21.18 10.63
CA MET A 132 13.11 -22.47 10.65
C MET A 132 14.02 -22.83 9.46
N LEU A 133 13.77 -22.45 8.19
CA LEU A 133 14.73 -22.69 7.08
C LEU A 133 14.56 -21.66 5.94
N SER A 134 15.48 -20.71 5.81
CA SER A 134 15.41 -19.56 4.89
C SER A 134 16.23 -19.73 3.61
N ASP A 135 16.10 -20.83 2.87
CA ASP A 135 17.01 -21.11 1.73
C ASP A 135 16.40 -20.92 0.33
N ILE A 136 15.17 -20.42 0.21
CA ILE A 136 14.56 -20.13 -1.10
C ILE A 136 13.86 -18.77 -1.06
N LYS A 137 14.43 -17.79 -1.77
CA LYS A 137 13.89 -16.44 -1.98
C LYS A 137 13.73 -16.22 -3.49
N TRP A 138 12.53 -15.88 -3.96
CA TRP A 138 12.33 -15.46 -5.35
C TRP A 138 11.76 -14.04 -5.42
N GLU A 139 12.43 -13.18 -6.17
CA GLU A 139 12.12 -11.76 -6.25
C GLU A 139 12.15 -11.27 -7.70
N LYS A 140 11.07 -10.65 -8.16
CA LYS A 140 10.98 -10.06 -9.50
C LYS A 140 10.43 -8.64 -9.41
N ARG A 141 11.22 -7.67 -9.89
CA ARG A 141 10.87 -6.25 -9.93
C ARG A 141 10.88 -5.77 -11.38
N THR A 142 10.08 -4.76 -11.73
CA THR A 142 10.30 -4.03 -12.99
C THR A 142 11.64 -3.36 -12.99
N GLN A 143 12.38 -3.51 -14.09
CA GLN A 143 13.49 -2.62 -14.37
C GLN A 143 12.92 -1.34 -14.99
N PRO A 144 13.31 -0.13 -14.53
CA PRO A 144 12.98 1.10 -15.22
C PRO A 144 13.41 1.02 -16.68
N ASP A 145 12.61 1.57 -17.59
CA ASP A 145 12.95 1.54 -19.01
C ASP A 145 14.31 2.22 -19.23
N ARG A 146 15.22 1.57 -19.98
CA ARG A 146 16.55 2.14 -20.22
C ARG A 146 16.38 3.33 -21.15
N VAL A 147 16.44 4.54 -20.60
CA VAL A 147 16.54 5.76 -21.40
C VAL A 147 17.92 5.74 -22.07
N ILE A 148 17.98 5.28 -23.32
CA ILE A 148 19.18 5.43 -24.15
C ILE A 148 19.20 6.90 -24.57
N ARG A 149 20.18 7.65 -24.05
CA ARG A 149 20.42 9.05 -24.40
C ARG A 149 21.42 9.14 -25.55
#